data_AF-A0A1A8NY20-F1
#
_entry.id   AF-A0A1A8NY20-F1
#
_cell.length_a   1.000
_cell.length_b   1.000
_cell.length_c   1.000
_cell.angle_alpha   90.00
_cell.angle_beta   90.00
_cell.angle_gamma   90.00
#
_symmetry.space_group_name_H-M   'P 1'
#
loop_
_entity.id
_entity.type
_entity.pdbx_description
1 polymer ?
#
loop_
_entity_poly.entity_id
_entity_poly.type
_entity_poly.pdbx_seq_one_letter_code
_entity_poly.pdbx_strand_id
1 'polypeptide(L)'
;YMLTNPEALMAVKRELGQISRMENSGTPLVQRSENTPVFDSVLEETLRLTTAPFITREVVQDKILCMADGQEYLIRKGDRVCLFPFISPQMDPDIYQEPQKFKYDRFLNGDGSVKKDFYKGGKRLKYCTMPWGAGTNGCVGKSFAINTIRKFVYILLTNYDLELCDPNAQMPEIDVSRYGFGMLQPERDVFIQYRPKETHTH
;
A
#
# COMPACT_ATOMS: atom_id res chain seq x y z
N TYR A 1 -3.18 1.29 10.90
CA TYR A 1 -1.86 0.63 10.95
C TYR A 1 -0.80 1.41 11.72
N MET A 2 -0.36 2.62 11.31
CA MET A 2 0.72 3.31 12.04
C MET A 2 0.41 3.53 13.54
N LEU A 3 -0.78 4.00 13.90
CA LEU A 3 -1.15 4.23 15.31
C LEU A 3 -1.22 2.94 16.15
N THR A 4 -1.46 1.79 15.52
CA THR A 4 -1.45 0.47 16.19
C THR A 4 -0.09 -0.22 16.10
N ASN A 5 0.92 0.42 15.52
CA ASN A 5 2.27 -0.11 15.35
C ASN A 5 3.30 0.99 15.70
N PRO A 6 3.67 1.14 16.98
CA PRO A 6 4.54 2.22 17.44
C PRO A 6 5.87 2.31 16.67
N GLU A 7 6.47 1.17 16.33
CA GLU A 7 7.71 1.11 15.54
C GLU A 7 7.55 1.75 14.16
N ALA A 8 6.45 1.44 13.46
CA ALA A 8 6.13 2.02 12.16
C ALA A 8 5.93 3.54 12.26
N LEU A 9 5.15 3.99 13.25
CA LEU A 9 4.90 5.41 13.49
C LEU A 9 6.20 6.16 13.80
N MET A 10 7.07 5.59 14.65
CA MET A 10 8.37 6.19 14.97
C MET A 10 9.29 6.23 13.76
N ALA A 11 9.33 5.17 12.94
CA ALA A 11 10.17 5.11 11.75
C ALA A 11 9.76 6.18 10.72
N VAL A 12 8.46 6.33 10.47
CA VAL A 12 7.94 7.37 9.57
C VAL A 12 8.18 8.77 10.15
N LYS A 13 7.88 9.02 11.44
CA LYS A 13 8.17 10.32 12.08
C LYS A 13 9.65 10.69 11.99
N ARG A 14 10.56 9.73 12.13
CA ARG A 14 12.01 9.94 11.99
C ARG A 14 12.39 10.35 10.57
N GLU A 15 11.88 9.64 9.56
CA GLU A 15 12.12 9.95 8.14
C GLU A 15 11.60 11.35 7.78
N LEU A 16 10.37 11.67 8.16
CA LEU A 16 9.76 12.98 7.87
C LEU A 16 10.43 14.13 8.65
N GLY A 17 10.92 13.86 9.86
CA GLY A 17 11.69 14.84 10.64
C GLY A 17 13.03 15.21 10.01
N GLN A 18 13.67 14.31 9.26
CA GLN A 18 14.88 14.61 8.50
C GLN A 18 14.59 15.55 7.32
N ILE A 19 13.44 15.37 6.67
CA ILE A 19 12.97 16.21 5.57
C ILE A 19 12.70 17.64 6.05
N SER A 20 11.97 17.80 7.15
CA SER A 20 11.63 19.12 7.70
C SER A 20 12.89 19.96 8.05
N ARG A 21 13.96 19.32 8.53
CA ARG A 21 15.25 20.01 8.78
C ARG A 21 15.91 20.51 7.49
N MET A 22 15.66 19.83 6.37
CA MET A 22 16.13 20.26 5.04
C MET A 22 15.23 21.36 4.45
N GLU A 23 13.94 21.43 4.80
CA GLU A 23 13.00 22.47 4.33
C GLU A 23 13.34 23.88 4.84
N ASN A 24 13.95 24.01 6.02
CA ASN A 24 14.45 25.30 6.54
C ASN A 24 15.52 25.97 5.64
N SER A 25 15.93 25.32 4.53
CA SER A 25 16.73 25.89 3.46
C SER A 25 15.93 26.54 2.31
N GLY A 26 14.60 26.66 2.43
CA GLY A 26 13.77 27.53 1.59
C GLY A 26 13.09 26.90 0.38
N THR A 27 12.86 25.58 0.35
CA THR A 27 12.12 24.92 -0.75
C THR A 27 10.85 24.21 -0.25
N PRO A 28 9.65 24.54 -0.76
CA PRO A 28 8.40 23.87 -0.37
C PRO A 28 8.33 22.41 -0.83
N LEU A 29 7.77 21.54 0.03
CA LEU A 29 7.44 20.10 -0.16
C LEU A 29 6.77 19.70 -1.49
N VAL A 30 6.23 20.67 -2.22
CA VAL A 30 5.42 20.39 -3.42
C VAL A 30 6.27 19.97 -4.62
N GLN A 31 7.60 20.19 -4.60
CA GLN A 31 8.45 20.07 -5.80
C GLN A 31 9.59 19.04 -5.72
N ARG A 32 9.89 18.43 -4.57
CA ARG A 32 10.94 17.40 -4.50
C ARG A 32 10.37 15.99 -4.59
N SER A 33 10.94 15.20 -5.50
CA SER A 33 10.89 13.74 -5.44
C SER A 33 11.72 13.28 -4.24
N GLU A 34 11.16 13.40 -3.05
CA GLU A 34 11.88 13.04 -1.83
C GLU A 34 11.98 11.53 -1.70
N ASN A 35 13.17 11.07 -1.31
CA ASN A 35 13.44 9.67 -1.04
C ASN A 35 12.85 9.33 0.33
N THR A 36 11.61 8.82 0.35
CA THR A 36 10.89 8.41 1.56
C THR A 36 10.67 6.90 1.60
N PRO A 37 11.74 6.06 1.60
CA PRO A 37 11.61 4.62 1.50
C PRO A 37 10.76 4.00 2.63
N VAL A 38 10.82 4.52 3.85
CA VAL A 38 10.04 4.02 4.99
C VAL A 38 8.55 4.32 4.79
N PHE A 39 8.20 5.56 4.47
CA PHE A 39 6.83 5.91 4.13
C PHE A 39 6.31 5.11 2.93
N ASP A 40 7.13 4.95 1.88
CA ASP A 40 6.74 4.21 0.68
C ASP A 40 6.49 2.73 1.01
N SER A 41 7.31 2.12 1.88
CA SER A 41 7.10 0.75 2.37
C SER A 41 5.83 0.64 3.21
N VAL A 42 5.56 1.59 4.11
CA VAL A 42 4.33 1.64 4.92
C VAL A 42 3.09 1.77 4.03
N LEU A 43 3.15 2.61 3.00
CA LEU A 43 2.06 2.81 2.06
C LEU A 43 1.83 1.55 1.23
N GLU A 44 2.88 0.94 0.68
CA GLU A 44 2.76 -0.28 -0.11
C GLU A 44 2.24 -1.45 0.73
N GLU A 45 2.68 -1.60 1.99
CA GLU A 45 2.16 -2.61 2.91
C GLU A 45 0.70 -2.37 3.29
N THR A 46 0.33 -1.11 3.51
CA THR A 46 -1.08 -0.75 3.77
C THR A 46 -1.94 -1.15 2.58
N LEU A 47 -1.53 -0.77 1.37
CA LEU A 47 -2.25 -1.08 0.14
C LEU A 47 -2.30 -2.58 -0.15
N ARG A 48 -1.22 -3.33 0.12
CA ARG A 48 -1.19 -4.80 0.00
C ARG A 48 -2.29 -5.43 0.84
N LEU A 49 -2.50 -4.94 2.07
CA LEU A 49 -3.49 -5.47 3.00
C LEU A 49 -4.93 -4.98 2.73
N THR A 50 -5.12 -3.81 2.12
CA THR A 50 -6.44 -3.18 2.05
C THR A 50 -6.95 -2.93 0.64
N THR A 51 -6.26 -3.36 -0.41
CA THR A 51 -6.69 -3.10 -1.80
C THR A 51 -7.02 -4.40 -2.51
N ALA A 52 -8.29 -4.56 -2.89
CA ALA A 52 -8.81 -5.78 -3.48
C ALA A 52 -9.64 -5.54 -4.76
N PRO A 53 -9.07 -4.91 -5.80
CA PRO A 53 -9.74 -4.71 -7.07
C PRO A 53 -9.82 -6.02 -7.86
N PHE A 54 -10.91 -6.20 -8.61
CA PHE A 54 -10.96 -7.22 -9.64
C PHE A 54 -10.36 -6.67 -10.93
N ILE A 55 -9.51 -7.46 -11.57
CA ILE A 55 -9.03 -7.18 -12.92
C ILE A 55 -9.76 -8.11 -13.88
N THR A 56 -10.82 -7.58 -14.49
CA THR A 56 -11.70 -8.35 -15.37
C THR A 56 -11.44 -8.07 -16.84
N ARG A 57 -11.62 -9.07 -17.69
CA ARG A 57 -11.65 -8.96 -19.15
C ARG A 57 -12.76 -9.84 -19.70
N GLU A 58 -13.49 -9.32 -20.68
CA GLU A 58 -14.40 -10.11 -21.51
C GLU A 58 -13.62 -10.76 -22.64
N VAL A 59 -13.85 -12.04 -22.88
CA VAL A 59 -13.21 -12.80 -23.95
C VAL A 59 -14.02 -12.59 -25.23
N VAL A 60 -13.50 -11.74 -26.12
CA VAL A 60 -14.20 -11.35 -27.36
C VAL A 60 -14.13 -12.39 -28.48
N GLN A 61 -13.18 -13.32 -28.38
CA GLN A 61 -12.99 -14.45 -29.29
C GLN A 61 -12.27 -15.59 -28.56
N ASP A 62 -12.53 -16.83 -28.97
CA ASP A 62 -11.82 -18.01 -28.48
C ASP A 62 -10.30 -17.80 -28.56
N LYS A 63 -9.59 -18.12 -27.48
CA LYS A 63 -8.16 -17.88 -27.39
C LYS A 63 -7.48 -18.93 -26.52
N ILE A 64 -6.27 -19.34 -26.92
CA ILE A 64 -5.38 -20.09 -26.04
C ILE A 64 -4.62 -19.11 -25.15
N LEU A 65 -4.78 -19.25 -23.84
CA LEU A 65 -4.01 -18.56 -22.81
C LEU A 65 -2.83 -19.44 -22.39
N CYS A 66 -1.62 -19.03 -22.75
CA CYS A 66 -0.38 -19.69 -22.33
C CYS A 66 0.07 -19.15 -20.97
N MET A 67 0.25 -20.04 -20.01
CA MET A 67 0.70 -19.74 -18.65
C MET A 67 2.22 -19.72 -18.54
N ALA A 68 2.74 -19.15 -17.45
CA ALA A 68 4.18 -18.97 -17.25
C ALA A 68 4.97 -20.28 -16.99
N ASP A 69 4.28 -21.38 -16.75
CA ASP A 69 4.82 -22.74 -16.63
C ASP A 69 4.69 -23.56 -17.93
N GLY A 70 4.15 -22.94 -18.99
CA GLY A 70 3.92 -23.57 -20.29
C GLY A 70 2.57 -24.28 -20.43
N GLN A 71 1.74 -24.31 -19.40
CA GLN A 71 0.37 -24.84 -19.53
C GLN A 71 -0.48 -23.94 -20.43
N GLU A 72 -1.40 -24.55 -21.17
CA GLU A 72 -2.29 -23.84 -22.10
C GLU A 72 -3.75 -24.09 -21.77
N TYR A 73 -4.54 -23.02 -21.80
CA TYR A 73 -5.98 -23.07 -21.52
C TYR A 73 -6.77 -22.42 -22.66
N LEU A 74 -7.76 -23.13 -23.18
CA LEU A 74 -8.76 -22.52 -24.05
C LEU A 74 -9.73 -21.68 -23.21
N ILE A 75 -9.73 -20.37 -23.43
CA ILE A 75 -10.75 -19.45 -22.93
C ILE A 75 -11.73 -19.15 -24.07
N ARG A 76 -13.03 -19.30 -23.82
CA ARG A 76 -14.05 -19.25 -24.87
C ARG A 76 -14.61 -17.85 -25.02
N LYS A 77 -15.05 -17.51 -26.23
CA LYS A 77 -15.78 -16.28 -26.49
C LYS A 77 -17.01 -16.20 -25.58
N GLY A 78 -17.16 -15.05 -24.93
CA GLY A 78 -18.23 -14.79 -23.97
C GLY A 78 -17.87 -15.12 -22.52
N ASP A 79 -16.74 -15.79 -22.26
CA ASP A 79 -16.23 -15.96 -20.91
C ASP A 79 -15.74 -14.63 -20.32
N ARG A 80 -15.83 -14.50 -19.00
CA ARG A 80 -15.17 -13.44 -18.24
C ARG A 80 -13.97 -14.00 -17.49
N VAL A 81 -12.78 -13.48 -17.80
CA VAL A 81 -11.55 -13.77 -17.05
C VAL A 81 -11.39 -12.73 -15.96
N CYS A 82 -11.22 -13.16 -14.72
CA CYS A 82 -10.98 -12.30 -13.58
C CYS A 82 -9.69 -12.70 -12.87
N LEU A 83 -8.77 -11.74 -12.72
CA LEU A 83 -7.64 -11.87 -11.80
C LEU A 83 -7.99 -11.17 -10.50
N PHE A 84 -7.65 -11.79 -9.38
CA PHE A 84 -7.83 -11.21 -8.06
C PHE A 84 -6.50 -11.11 -7.30
N PRO A 85 -5.73 -10.03 -7.54
CA PRO A 85 -4.40 -9.85 -6.95
C PRO A 85 -4.35 -9.88 -5.42
N PHE A 86 -5.50 -9.59 -4.77
CA PHE A 86 -5.64 -9.67 -3.33
C PHE A 86 -5.31 -11.07 -2.79
N ILE A 87 -5.80 -12.13 -3.43
CA ILE A 87 -5.48 -13.51 -3.02
C ILE A 87 -4.02 -13.82 -3.32
N SER A 88 -3.59 -13.57 -4.56
CA SER A 88 -2.19 -13.72 -4.98
C SER A 88 -1.88 -12.66 -6.03
N PRO A 89 -0.83 -11.84 -5.85
CA PRO A 89 0.27 -12.09 -4.91
C PRO A 89 0.06 -11.57 -3.48
N GLN A 90 -0.89 -10.67 -3.23
CA GLN A 90 -0.89 -9.84 -2.01
C GLN A 90 -1.02 -10.63 -0.71
N MET A 91 -1.92 -11.61 -0.63
CA MET A 91 -2.15 -12.44 0.56
C MET A 91 -1.50 -13.83 0.49
N ASP A 92 -0.60 -14.04 -0.46
CA ASP A 92 0.00 -15.34 -0.73
C ASP A 92 1.13 -15.67 0.27
N PRO A 93 1.01 -16.72 1.10
CA PRO A 93 2.04 -17.08 2.07
C PRO A 93 3.33 -17.60 1.45
N ASP A 94 3.32 -18.05 0.18
CA ASP A 94 4.53 -18.45 -0.54
C ASP A 94 5.37 -17.25 -0.98
N ILE A 95 4.76 -16.06 -1.02
CA ILE A 95 5.40 -14.80 -1.41
C ILE A 95 5.72 -13.96 -0.17
N TYR A 96 4.77 -13.89 0.77
CA TYR A 96 4.82 -13.02 1.92
C TYR A 96 4.67 -13.83 3.21
N GLN A 97 5.73 -13.91 4.02
CA GLN A 97 5.64 -14.51 5.34
C GLN A 97 4.65 -13.74 6.24
N GLU A 98 3.70 -14.46 6.82
CA GLU A 98 2.58 -13.90 7.60
C GLU A 98 1.84 -12.81 6.79
N PRO A 99 1.19 -13.19 5.68
CA PRO A 99 0.63 -12.23 4.74
C PRO A 99 -0.47 -11.36 5.36
N GLN A 100 -1.19 -11.86 6.36
CA GLN A 100 -2.23 -11.14 7.08
C GLN A 100 -1.70 -10.07 8.05
N LYS A 101 -0.41 -10.11 8.41
CA LYS A 101 0.18 -9.16 9.37
C LYS A 101 0.73 -7.94 8.65
N PHE A 102 0.48 -6.76 9.21
CA PHE A 102 1.15 -5.53 8.81
C PHE A 102 2.62 -5.55 9.26
N LYS A 103 3.53 -5.40 8.31
CA LYS A 103 4.98 -5.23 8.56
C LYS A 103 5.46 -4.00 7.81
N TYR A 104 5.74 -2.92 8.54
CA TYR A 104 6.02 -1.60 7.94
C TYR A 104 7.26 -1.58 7.04
N ASP A 105 8.18 -2.51 7.27
CA ASP A 105 9.45 -2.71 6.59
C ASP A 105 9.40 -3.83 5.53
N ARG A 106 8.22 -4.39 5.21
CA ARG A 106 8.09 -5.51 4.26
C ARG A 106 8.70 -5.21 2.89
N PHE A 107 8.69 -3.95 2.49
CA PHE A 107 9.24 -3.45 1.22
C PHE A 107 10.58 -2.72 1.42
N LEU A 108 11.30 -3.01 2.52
CA LEU A 108 12.67 -2.58 2.78
C LEU A 108 13.62 -3.77 2.83
N ASN A 109 14.87 -3.54 2.44
CA ASN A 109 16.00 -4.43 2.70
C ASN A 109 16.60 -4.12 4.08
N GLY A 110 17.47 -5.00 4.58
CA GLY A 110 18.12 -4.81 5.88
C GLY A 110 18.99 -3.55 6.00
N ASP A 111 19.42 -2.97 4.87
CA ASP A 111 20.15 -1.69 4.80
C ASP A 111 19.24 -0.46 4.68
N GLY A 112 17.91 -0.65 4.68
CA GLY A 112 16.91 0.41 4.52
C GLY A 112 16.61 0.80 3.07
N SER A 113 17.24 0.17 2.07
CA SER A 113 16.90 0.40 0.66
C SER A 113 15.56 -0.26 0.28
N VAL A 114 14.92 0.23 -0.79
CA VAL A 114 13.64 -0.32 -1.27
C VAL A 114 13.82 -1.75 -1.77
N LYS A 115 13.09 -2.70 -1.18
CA LYS A 115 13.03 -4.09 -1.61
C LYS A 115 12.03 -4.25 -2.76
N LYS A 116 12.51 -4.72 -3.90
CA LYS A 116 11.69 -4.99 -5.10
C LYS A 116 11.64 -6.46 -5.49
N ASP A 117 12.58 -7.27 -5.00
CA ASP A 117 12.69 -8.68 -5.35
C ASP A 117 11.82 -9.53 -4.42
N PHE A 118 10.72 -10.04 -4.98
CA PHE A 118 9.84 -11.03 -4.37
C PHE A 118 9.72 -12.23 -5.32
N TYR A 119 9.51 -13.42 -4.76
CA TYR A 119 9.64 -14.67 -5.49
C TYR A 119 8.46 -15.59 -5.21
N LYS A 120 8.10 -16.42 -6.19
CA LYS A 120 7.22 -17.58 -6.02
C LYS A 120 7.74 -18.72 -6.86
N GLY A 121 7.83 -19.93 -6.30
CA GLY A 121 8.33 -21.11 -7.02
C GLY A 121 9.74 -20.90 -7.61
N GLY A 122 10.63 -20.20 -6.90
CA GLY A 122 11.99 -19.89 -7.34
C GLY A 122 12.12 -18.83 -8.46
N LYS A 123 11.01 -18.25 -8.93
CA LYS A 123 11.01 -17.22 -9.99
C LYS A 123 10.73 -15.85 -9.41
N ARG A 124 11.47 -14.82 -9.85
CA ARG A 124 11.20 -13.43 -9.46
C ARG A 124 9.89 -12.97 -10.06
N LEU A 125 9.04 -12.36 -9.24
CA LEU A 125 7.76 -11.81 -9.65
C LEU A 125 7.96 -10.46 -10.36
N LYS A 126 7.31 -10.33 -11.52
CA LYS A 126 7.16 -9.02 -12.18
C LYS A 126 6.19 -8.12 -11.42
N TYR A 127 5.14 -8.70 -10.86
CA TYR A 127 4.13 -8.03 -10.05
C TYR A 127 4.08 -8.70 -8.68
N CYS A 128 4.74 -8.12 -7.69
CA CYS A 128 4.67 -8.59 -6.30
C CYS A 128 3.44 -8.03 -5.57
N THR A 129 2.92 -6.89 -6.03
CA THR A 129 1.77 -6.18 -5.47
C THR A 129 1.08 -5.43 -6.62
N MET A 130 -0.26 -5.33 -6.59
CA MET A 130 -1.04 -4.73 -7.68
C MET A 130 -2.22 -3.85 -7.22
N PRO A 131 -2.07 -2.99 -6.19
CA PRO A 131 -3.18 -2.18 -5.68
C PRO A 131 -3.68 -1.15 -6.69
N TRP A 132 -2.82 -0.79 -7.65
CA TRP A 132 -3.10 0.17 -8.71
C TRP A 132 -3.53 -0.49 -10.03
N GLY A 133 -3.85 -1.78 -10.02
CA GLY A 133 -4.11 -2.56 -11.24
C GLY A 133 -2.83 -2.86 -12.04
N ALA A 134 -3.00 -3.30 -13.30
CA ALA A 134 -1.90 -3.52 -14.23
C ALA A 134 -2.34 -3.42 -15.70
N GLY A 135 -1.32 -3.36 -16.58
CA GLY A 135 -1.51 -3.25 -18.02
C GLY A 135 -2.23 -1.95 -18.37
N THR A 136 -3.11 -2.03 -19.36
CA THR A 136 -3.90 -0.88 -19.86
C THR A 136 -4.89 -0.32 -18.84
N ASN A 137 -5.25 -1.10 -17.81
CA ASN A 137 -6.22 -0.69 -16.78
C ASN A 137 -5.51 -0.35 -15.46
N GLY A 138 -4.25 0.09 -15.54
CA GLY A 138 -3.55 0.66 -14.39
C GLY A 138 -4.14 2.02 -14.01
N CYS A 139 -4.11 2.36 -12.73
CA CYS A 139 -4.56 3.65 -12.22
C CYS A 139 -3.71 4.79 -12.78
N VAL A 140 -4.31 5.59 -13.68
CA VAL A 140 -3.67 6.78 -14.27
C VAL A 140 -3.32 7.84 -13.23
N GLY A 141 -4.04 7.85 -12.10
CA GLY A 141 -3.82 8.77 -10.99
C GLY A 141 -2.81 8.29 -9.95
N LYS A 142 -2.11 7.15 -10.16
CA LYS A 142 -1.21 6.54 -9.16
C LYS A 142 -0.23 7.55 -8.55
N SER A 143 0.52 8.27 -9.38
CA SER A 143 1.53 9.23 -8.89
C SER A 143 0.90 10.37 -8.09
N PHE A 144 -0.25 10.87 -8.52
CA PHE A 144 -1.00 11.91 -7.82
C PHE A 144 -1.52 11.40 -6.47
N ALA A 145 -2.10 10.21 -6.43
CA ALA A 145 -2.62 9.60 -5.21
C ALA A 145 -1.52 9.39 -4.17
N ILE A 146 -0.40 8.77 -4.57
CA ILE A 146 0.76 8.56 -3.69
C ILE A 146 1.27 9.88 -3.11
N ASN A 147 1.46 10.90 -3.96
CA ASN A 147 1.95 12.20 -3.52
C ASN A 147 0.96 12.91 -2.59
N THR A 148 -0.34 12.77 -2.83
CA THR A 148 -1.39 13.35 -1.99
C THR A 148 -1.43 12.68 -0.62
N ILE A 149 -1.37 11.33 -0.57
CA ILE A 149 -1.32 10.58 0.69
C ILE A 149 -0.06 10.95 1.48
N ARG A 150 1.09 11.05 0.81
CA ARG A 150 2.36 11.46 1.45
C ARG A 150 2.24 12.83 2.10
N LYS A 151 1.72 13.82 1.37
CA LYS A 151 1.50 15.18 1.89
C LYS A 151 0.54 15.18 3.07
N PHE A 152 -0.56 14.43 2.96
CA PHE A 152 -1.54 14.32 4.04
C PHE A 152 -0.92 13.74 5.32
N VAL A 153 -0.19 12.63 5.20
CA VAL A 153 0.50 12.01 6.33
C VAL A 153 1.57 12.93 6.91
N TYR A 154 2.34 13.63 6.07
CA TYR A 154 3.29 14.63 6.54
C TYR A 154 2.62 15.73 7.36
N ILE A 155 1.56 16.35 6.84
CA ILE A 155 0.84 17.42 7.54
C ILE A 155 0.30 16.90 8.88
N LEU A 156 -0.32 15.72 8.89
CA LEU A 156 -0.84 15.10 10.11
C LEU A 156 0.26 14.88 11.15
N LEU A 157 1.36 14.22 10.77
CA LEU A 157 2.41 13.84 11.71
C LEU A 157 3.27 15.01 12.17
N THR A 158 3.40 16.07 11.36
CA THR A 158 4.14 17.27 11.70
C THR A 158 3.32 18.21 12.58
N ASN A 159 2.05 18.44 12.24
CA ASN A 159 1.24 19.49 12.88
C ASN A 159 0.34 19.02 14.02
N TYR A 160 0.11 17.71 14.16
CA TYR A 160 -0.81 17.17 15.16
C TYR A 160 -0.16 16.06 16.00
N ASP A 161 -0.52 16.02 17.29
CA ASP A 161 -0.40 14.81 18.09
C ASP A 161 -1.64 13.96 17.86
N LEU A 162 -1.45 12.68 17.54
CA LEU A 162 -2.48 11.73 17.16
C LEU A 162 -2.38 10.49 18.04
N GLU A 163 -3.48 10.10 18.65
CA GLU A 163 -3.56 8.94 19.55
C GLU A 163 -4.86 8.18 19.31
N LEU A 164 -4.85 6.86 19.57
CA LEU A 164 -6.08 6.07 19.61
C LEU A 164 -6.88 6.47 20.86
N CYS A 165 -8.20 6.61 20.75
CA CYS A 165 -9.04 6.82 21.94
C CYS A 165 -9.00 5.60 22.88
N ASP A 166 -8.88 4.40 22.33
CA ASP A 166 -8.58 3.17 23.06
C ASP A 166 -7.18 2.67 22.66
N PRO A 167 -6.18 2.69 23.57
CA PRO A 167 -4.84 2.19 23.30
C PRO A 167 -4.77 0.72 22.87
N ASN A 168 -5.79 -0.07 23.20
CA ASN A 168 -5.89 -1.48 22.86
C ASN A 168 -6.74 -1.74 21.60
N ALA A 169 -7.22 -0.68 20.93
CA ALA A 169 -8.04 -0.79 19.74
C ALA A 169 -7.34 -1.64 18.67
N GLN A 170 -8.05 -2.69 18.24
CA GLN A 170 -7.62 -3.55 17.15
C GLN A 170 -8.11 -3.00 15.81
N MET A 171 -7.46 -3.41 14.72
CA MET A 171 -8.02 -3.09 13.40
C MET A 171 -9.39 -3.77 13.24
N PRO A 172 -10.41 -3.02 12.80
CA PRO A 172 -11.73 -3.59 12.56
C PRO A 172 -11.68 -4.58 11.41
N GLU A 173 -12.68 -5.45 11.37
CA GLU A 173 -12.89 -6.33 10.22
C GLU A 173 -13.19 -5.51 8.96
N ILE A 174 -12.93 -6.12 7.82
CA ILE A 174 -13.10 -5.51 6.51
C ILE A 174 -14.51 -5.80 5.99
N ASP A 175 -15.17 -4.79 5.46
CA ASP A 175 -16.41 -4.95 4.70
C ASP A 175 -16.14 -5.72 3.40
N VAL A 176 -16.39 -7.03 3.45
CA VAL A 176 -16.18 -7.96 2.33
C VAL A 176 -17.11 -7.68 1.14
N SER A 177 -18.20 -6.94 1.33
CA SER A 177 -19.08 -6.55 0.22
C SER A 177 -18.38 -5.61 -0.77
N ARG A 178 -17.25 -4.99 -0.37
CA ARG A 178 -16.43 -4.10 -1.18
C ARG A 178 -15.38 -4.82 -2.03
N TYR A 179 -15.27 -6.14 -1.96
CA TYR A 179 -14.36 -6.88 -2.83
C TYR A 179 -14.66 -6.60 -4.31
N GLY A 180 -13.59 -6.36 -5.07
CA GLY A 180 -13.66 -6.03 -6.48
C GLY A 180 -13.63 -4.53 -6.79
N PHE A 181 -14.00 -3.66 -5.84
CA PHE A 181 -14.19 -2.23 -6.10
C PHE A 181 -12.95 -1.35 -5.90
N GLY A 182 -11.88 -1.87 -5.28
CA GLY A 182 -10.66 -1.12 -5.02
C GLY A 182 -10.21 -1.22 -3.56
N MET A 183 -10.07 -0.09 -2.88
CA MET A 183 -9.74 -0.08 -1.45
C MET A 183 -10.93 -0.58 -0.63
N LEU A 184 -10.63 -1.48 0.28
CA LEU A 184 -11.54 -2.04 1.26
C LEU A 184 -11.81 -1.02 2.37
N GLN A 185 -13.04 -1.06 2.89
CA GLN A 185 -13.48 -0.22 3.98
C GLN A 185 -13.60 -1.06 5.26
N PRO A 186 -13.29 -0.49 6.43
CA PRO A 186 -13.57 -1.17 7.68
C PRO A 186 -15.08 -1.23 7.94
N GLU A 187 -15.56 -2.27 8.61
CA GLU A 187 -16.98 -2.37 9.01
C GLU A 187 -17.40 -1.31 10.03
N ARG A 188 -16.43 -0.76 10.77
CA ARG A 188 -16.63 0.28 11.78
C ARG A 188 -15.43 1.21 11.86
N ASP A 189 -15.67 2.42 12.34
CA ASP A 189 -14.62 3.40 12.57
C ASP A 189 -13.72 3.03 13.76
N VAL A 190 -12.49 3.51 13.71
CA VAL A 190 -11.55 3.54 14.83
C VAL A 190 -11.43 4.97 15.31
N PHE A 191 -11.86 5.22 16.53
CA PHE A 191 -11.82 6.57 17.10
C PHE A 191 -10.40 6.98 17.47
N ILE A 192 -10.01 8.16 17.01
CA ILE A 192 -8.74 8.80 17.33
C ILE A 192 -9.00 10.14 17.99
N GLN A 193 -8.11 10.53 18.89
CA GLN A 193 -8.02 11.90 19.38
C GLN A 193 -6.84 12.59 18.72
N TYR A 194 -7.01 13.88 18.41
CA TYR A 194 -5.94 14.68 17.85
C TYR A 194 -5.93 16.07 18.48
N ARG A 195 -4.74 16.63 18.66
CA ARG A 195 -4.55 18.03 19.06
C ARG A 195 -3.50 18.68 18.16
N PRO A 196 -3.69 19.94 17.74
CA PRO A 196 -2.62 20.69 17.11
C PRO A 196 -1.41 20.72 18.05
N LYS A 197 -0.22 20.53 17.51
CA LYS A 197 1.02 20.75 18.28
C LYS A 197 1.16 22.24 18.53
N GLU A 198 1.57 22.60 19.73
CA GLU A 198 1.94 23.98 20.03
C GLU A 198 3.13 24.36 19.15
N THR A 199 2.89 25.22 18.15
CA THR A 199 3.97 25.91 17.46
C THR A 199 4.59 26.86 18.48
N HIS A 200 5.81 26.57 18.94
CA HIS A 200 6.62 27.59 19.58
C HIS A 200 6.85 28.72 18.57
N THR A 201 6.00 29.74 18.62
CA THR A 201 6.31 31.06 18.07
C THR A 201 7.52 31.58 18.83
N HIS A 202 8.70 31.41 18.24
CA HIS A 202 9.89 32.17 18.57
C HIS A 202 9.85 33.53 17.89
#